data_AF-A0A9Q3IYA6-F1
#
_entry.id   AF-A0A9Q3IYA6-F1
#
_cell.length_a   1.000
_cell.length_b   1.000
_cell.length_c   1.000
_cell.angle_alpha   90.00
_cell.angle_beta   90.00
_cell.angle_gamma   90.00
#
_symmetry.space_group_name_H-M   'P 1'
#
loop_
_entity.id
_entity.type
_entity.pdbx_description
1 polymer ?
#
loop_
_entity_poly.entity_id
_entity_poly.type
_entity_poly.pdbx_seq_one_letter_code
_entity_poly.pdbx_strand_id
1 'polypeptide(L)'
;MEAYTLDLEPFNGSHTAARISERLEKKIEEYGLDDKTIRKYVTSDNGSNMLAALEQPSEERRMDEEIAEILRKSKSWEHLRCFDHTAQLAINDTKKEIGANNVIDKVSKLVKRYHKSITAYENFKKFQKEHNLPDHDLIQRVKTRWNSDFLMLQRATEQKLAIVSECCQAEEDHLTSNEWKLAEGFVEVLRPIADHTNDMGSENSPTSSMILPTIFEIEHDLTEFIRRAPKGTGIQFARKLLSNAQERFHYYYGNDTYKTAMLLDPRYRNVLEDQNWMVSGESLLIEKAEESYMQKQKNTI
;
A
#
# COMPACT_ATOMS: atom_id res chain seq x y z
N MET A 1 -15.82 16.22 -4.57
CA MET A 1 -15.83 15.19 -3.51
C MET A 1 -15.68 15.92 -2.20
N GLU A 2 -16.48 15.58 -1.21
CA GLU A 2 -16.41 16.20 0.11
C GLU A 2 -15.87 15.16 1.09
N ALA A 3 -14.95 15.57 1.96
CA ALA A 3 -14.36 14.73 2.99
C ALA A 3 -14.59 15.39 4.35
N TYR A 4 -15.14 14.62 5.29
CA TYR A 4 -15.45 15.09 6.64
C TYR A 4 -14.85 14.14 7.66
N THR A 5 -14.11 14.68 8.62
CA THR A 5 -13.74 13.93 9.81
C THR A 5 -14.97 13.84 10.71
N LEU A 6 -15.59 12.66 10.76
CA LEU A 6 -16.76 12.44 11.62
C LEU A 6 -16.34 12.30 13.09
N ASP A 7 -15.26 11.57 13.38
CA ASP A 7 -14.87 11.28 14.76
C ASP A 7 -13.36 11.05 14.93
N LEU A 8 -12.84 11.32 16.13
CA LEU A 8 -11.48 11.01 16.56
C LEU A 8 -11.45 10.77 18.07
N GLU A 9 -11.66 9.52 18.47
CA GLU A 9 -11.71 9.12 19.87
C GLU A 9 -10.63 8.09 20.24
N PRO A 10 -10.08 8.14 21.46
CA PRO A 10 -9.23 7.07 21.98
C PRO A 10 -9.96 5.73 22.04
N PHE A 11 -9.40 4.70 21.41
CA PHE A 11 -9.90 3.32 21.52
C PHE A 11 -9.18 2.58 22.66
N ASN A 12 -9.70 2.71 23.88
CA ASN A 12 -9.10 2.13 25.09
C ASN A 12 -9.26 0.60 25.16
N GLY A 13 -8.24 -0.08 25.68
CA GLY A 13 -8.21 -1.55 25.85
C GLY A 13 -7.91 -2.31 24.55
N SER A 14 -8.22 -3.61 24.51
CA SER A 14 -7.89 -4.48 23.37
C SER A 14 -8.72 -4.18 22.12
N HIS A 15 -8.06 -4.06 20.96
CA HIS A 15 -8.70 -3.80 19.66
C HIS A 15 -9.20 -5.09 19.02
N THR A 16 -10.11 -5.80 19.69
CA THR A 16 -10.69 -7.05 19.17
C THR A 16 -11.71 -6.79 18.07
N ALA A 17 -11.92 -7.78 17.20
CA ALA A 17 -12.83 -7.67 16.06
C ALA A 17 -14.27 -7.26 16.48
N ALA A 18 -14.79 -7.90 17.52
CA ALA A 18 -16.13 -7.60 18.05
C ALA A 18 -16.26 -6.14 18.51
N ARG A 19 -15.28 -5.62 19.27
CA ARG A 19 -15.30 -4.25 19.78
C ARG A 19 -15.16 -3.21 18.66
N ILE A 20 -14.38 -3.52 17.63
CA ILE A 20 -14.24 -2.66 16.45
C ILE A 20 -15.60 -2.57 15.72
N SER A 21 -16.25 -3.71 15.47
CA SER A 21 -17.55 -3.75 14.78
C SER A 21 -18.63 -3.00 15.58
N GLU A 22 -18.76 -3.30 16.87
CA GLU A 22 -19.73 -2.65 17.77
C GLU A 22 -19.53 -1.13 17.81
N ARG A 23 -18.28 -0.68 17.89
CA ARG A 23 -17.97 0.76 17.92
C ARG A 23 -18.35 1.44 16.61
N LEU A 24 -18.08 0.82 15.46
CA LEU A 24 -18.43 1.38 14.16
C LEU A 24 -19.95 1.45 13.97
N GLU A 25 -20.68 0.40 14.33
CA GLU A 25 -22.16 0.38 14.28
C GLU A 25 -22.75 1.50 15.13
N LYS A 26 -22.28 1.64 16.37
CA LYS A 26 -22.72 2.72 17.26
C LYS A 26 -22.49 4.10 16.65
N LYS A 27 -21.36 4.32 15.98
CA LYS A 27 -21.06 5.60 15.33
C LYS A 27 -21.94 5.84 14.11
N ILE A 28 -22.22 4.80 13.32
CA ILE A 28 -23.18 4.89 12.21
C ILE A 28 -24.56 5.32 12.72
N GLU A 29 -25.03 4.75 13.83
CA GLU A 29 -26.29 5.15 14.47
C GLU A 29 -26.24 6.57 15.07
N GLU A 30 -25.17 6.93 15.80
CA GLU A 30 -24.99 8.25 16.40
C GLU A 30 -25.05 9.38 15.37
N TYR A 31 -24.52 9.14 14.16
CA TYR A 31 -24.53 10.11 13.06
C TYR A 31 -25.78 10.01 12.16
N GLY A 32 -26.74 9.12 12.46
CA GLY A 32 -27.95 8.92 11.65
C GLY A 32 -27.65 8.38 10.24
N LEU A 33 -26.58 7.59 10.11
CA LEU A 33 -26.13 6.97 8.86
C LEU A 33 -26.64 5.53 8.73
N ASP A 34 -27.62 5.11 9.53
CA ASP A 34 -28.16 3.75 9.60
C ASP A 34 -29.15 3.42 8.48
N ASP A 35 -29.52 4.39 7.63
CA ASP A 35 -30.38 4.19 6.46
C ASP A 35 -29.87 3.03 5.59
N LYS A 36 -30.69 1.98 5.47
CA LYS A 36 -30.37 0.75 4.73
C LYS A 36 -30.51 0.90 3.23
N THR A 37 -31.12 1.99 2.75
CA THR A 37 -31.24 2.29 1.32
C THR A 37 -29.95 2.86 0.74
N ILE A 38 -29.11 3.46 1.58
CA ILE A 38 -27.81 4.00 1.20
C ILE A 38 -26.75 2.90 1.33
N ARG A 39 -26.11 2.53 0.22
CA ARG A 39 -24.94 1.63 0.25
C ARG A 39 -23.78 2.33 0.97
N LYS A 40 -23.21 1.68 1.96
CA LYS A 40 -22.05 2.16 2.73
C LYS A 40 -20.84 1.33 2.38
N TYR A 41 -19.70 1.99 2.26
CA TYR A 41 -18.41 1.36 2.01
C TYR A 41 -17.47 1.72 3.15
N VAL A 42 -16.81 0.73 3.73
CA VAL A 42 -15.84 0.93 4.81
C VAL A 42 -14.48 0.49 4.29
N THR A 43 -13.54 1.44 4.21
CA THR A 43 -12.14 1.14 3.89
C THR A 43 -11.30 1.16 5.16
N SER A 44 -10.49 0.13 5.38
CA SER A 44 -9.58 0.08 6.53
C SER A 44 -8.22 -0.49 6.15
N ASP A 45 -7.25 -0.41 7.06
CA ASP A 45 -6.07 -1.27 6.98
C ASP A 45 -6.47 -2.76 7.02
N ASN A 46 -5.53 -3.62 6.60
CA ASN A 46 -5.77 -5.05 6.47
C ASN A 46 -5.22 -5.85 7.65
N GLY A 47 -5.13 -5.22 8.82
CA GLY A 47 -4.80 -5.89 10.07
C GLY A 47 -5.84 -6.96 10.42
N SER A 48 -5.38 -8.06 11.01
CA SER A 48 -6.23 -9.24 11.23
C SER A 48 -7.53 -8.93 11.98
N ASN A 49 -7.50 -8.05 12.98
CA ASN A 49 -8.69 -7.65 13.74
C ASN A 49 -9.63 -6.76 12.92
N MET A 50 -9.11 -5.89 12.05
CA MET A 50 -9.93 -5.07 11.14
C MET A 50 -10.61 -5.95 10.11
N LEU A 51 -9.87 -6.89 9.50
CA LEU A 51 -10.43 -7.83 8.54
C LEU A 51 -11.50 -8.72 9.18
N ALA A 52 -11.26 -9.24 10.38
CA ALA A 52 -12.24 -10.04 11.11
C ALA A 52 -13.48 -9.22 11.52
N ALA A 53 -13.31 -7.94 11.86
CA ALA A 53 -14.42 -7.05 12.22
C ALA A 53 -15.26 -6.67 11.00
N LEU A 54 -14.64 -6.37 9.86
CA LEU A 54 -15.28 -5.64 8.78
C LEU A 54 -15.66 -6.52 7.58
N GLU A 55 -14.91 -7.57 7.27
CA GLU A 55 -15.23 -8.44 6.14
C GLU A 55 -16.39 -9.39 6.42
N GLN A 56 -16.99 -9.87 5.33
CA GLN A 56 -17.92 -10.98 5.39
C GLN A 56 -17.17 -12.28 5.75
N PRO A 57 -17.78 -13.19 6.52
CA PRO A 57 -17.16 -14.47 6.82
C PRO A 57 -17.00 -15.29 5.52
N SER A 58 -15.77 -15.66 5.17
CA SER A 58 -15.49 -16.66 4.14
C SER A 58 -15.26 -18.03 4.77
N GLU A 59 -15.54 -19.10 4.03
CA GLU A 59 -15.29 -20.48 4.49
C GLU A 59 -13.81 -20.73 4.87
N GLU A 60 -12.90 -19.95 4.30
CA GLU A 60 -11.45 -20.05 4.53
C GLU A 60 -11.01 -19.44 5.88
N ARG A 61 -11.80 -18.55 6.48
CA ARG A 61 -11.48 -17.96 7.77
C ARG A 61 -12.15 -18.73 8.88
N ARG A 62 -11.35 -19.42 9.69
CA ARG A 62 -11.78 -19.88 11.02
C ARG A 62 -12.19 -18.68 11.85
N MET A 63 -13.49 -18.51 12.03
CA MET A 63 -14.08 -17.45 12.85
C MET A 63 -15.06 -18.11 13.81
N ASP A 64 -15.15 -17.59 15.02
CA ASP A 64 -16.12 -18.07 16.00
C ASP A 64 -17.53 -17.90 15.41
N GLU A 65 -18.32 -18.97 15.40
CA GLU A 65 -19.58 -19.05 14.66
C GLU A 65 -20.63 -18.05 15.18
N GLU A 66 -20.56 -17.70 16.46
CA GLU A 66 -21.35 -16.64 17.08
C GLU A 66 -20.98 -15.25 16.54
N ILE A 67 -19.68 -14.98 16.33
CA ILE A 67 -19.20 -13.74 15.71
C ILE A 67 -19.61 -13.71 14.23
N ALA A 68 -19.51 -14.84 13.52
CA ALA A 68 -19.90 -14.93 12.12
C ALA A 68 -21.39 -14.65 11.90
N GLU A 69 -22.25 -15.14 12.80
CA GLU A 69 -23.70 -14.92 12.73
C GLU A 69 -24.10 -13.48 13.03
N ILE A 70 -23.48 -12.85 14.03
CA ILE A 70 -23.67 -11.42 14.33
C ILE A 70 -23.27 -10.57 13.12
N LEU A 71 -22.07 -10.79 12.58
CA LEU A 71 -21.54 -10.02 11.45
C LEU A 71 -22.32 -10.26 10.14
N ARG A 72 -22.90 -11.44 9.93
CA ARG A 72 -23.77 -11.73 8.78
C ARG A 72 -25.12 -11.03 8.85
N LYS A 73 -25.67 -10.86 10.06
CA LYS A 73 -27.02 -10.28 10.24
C LYS A 73 -27.02 -8.77 10.46
N SER A 74 -25.92 -8.15 10.89
CA SER A 74 -25.90 -6.75 11.33
C SER A 74 -25.34 -5.74 10.31
N LYS A 75 -24.52 -6.17 9.34
CA LYS A 75 -23.72 -5.22 8.56
C LYS A 75 -24.52 -4.50 7.48
N SER A 76 -24.54 -3.17 7.56
CA SER A 76 -25.13 -2.28 6.55
C SER A 76 -24.10 -1.72 5.55
N TRP A 77 -22.90 -2.31 5.48
CA TRP A 77 -21.79 -1.85 4.65
C TRP A 77 -21.06 -2.98 3.91
N GLU A 78 -20.34 -2.59 2.86
CA GLU A 78 -19.34 -3.40 2.18
C GLU A 78 -17.93 -2.99 2.65
N HIS A 79 -17.07 -3.96 2.94
CA HIS A 79 -15.68 -3.68 3.33
C HIS A 79 -14.74 -3.72 2.13
N LEU A 80 -13.89 -2.70 2.04
CA LEU A 80 -12.88 -2.51 1.02
C LEU A 80 -11.48 -2.51 1.66
N ARG A 81 -10.59 -3.39 1.21
CA ARG A 81 -9.20 -3.41 1.71
C ARG A 81 -8.39 -2.22 1.21
N CYS A 82 -7.65 -1.57 2.10
CA CYS A 82 -6.70 -0.53 1.72
C CYS A 82 -5.60 -1.09 0.80
N PHE A 83 -5.48 -0.51 -0.40
CA PHE A 83 -4.46 -0.85 -1.39
C PHE A 83 -3.05 -0.64 -0.85
N ASP A 84 -2.76 0.55 -0.30
CA ASP A 84 -1.44 0.90 0.24
C ASP A 84 -0.98 -0.09 1.31
N HIS A 85 -1.92 -0.50 2.18
CA HIS A 85 -1.61 -1.48 3.20
C HIS A 85 -1.35 -2.86 2.60
N THR A 86 -2.09 -3.28 1.57
CA THR A 86 -1.82 -4.54 0.85
C THR A 86 -0.44 -4.52 0.18
N ALA A 87 -0.11 -3.43 -0.53
CA ALA A 87 1.19 -3.24 -1.16
C ALA A 87 2.32 -3.26 -0.12
N GLN A 88 2.12 -2.60 1.02
CA GLN A 88 3.07 -2.60 2.12
C GLN A 88 3.30 -4.00 2.70
N LEU A 89 2.24 -4.81 2.84
CA LEU A 89 2.36 -6.19 3.30
C LEU A 89 3.17 -7.03 2.31
N ALA A 90 2.94 -6.88 0.99
CA ALA A 90 3.72 -7.57 -0.03
C ALA A 90 5.22 -7.23 0.08
N ILE A 91 5.53 -5.93 0.20
CA ILE A 91 6.90 -5.43 0.38
C ILE A 91 7.53 -5.99 1.67
N ASN A 92 6.78 -6.02 2.78
CA ASN A 92 7.28 -6.53 4.06
C ASN A 92 7.60 -8.02 4.02
N ASP A 93 6.75 -8.83 3.39
CA ASP A 93 7.01 -10.25 3.20
C ASP A 93 8.26 -10.46 2.37
N THR A 94 8.37 -9.75 1.24
CA THR A 94 9.55 -9.84 0.37
C THR A 94 10.82 -9.45 1.12
N LYS A 95 10.78 -8.36 1.90
CA LYS A 95 11.93 -7.92 2.71
C LYS A 95 12.36 -8.99 3.71
N LYS A 96 11.39 -9.68 4.33
CA LYS A 96 11.65 -10.77 5.28
C LYS A 96 12.28 -11.99 4.59
N GLU A 97 11.76 -12.39 3.43
CA GLU A 97 12.19 -13.60 2.73
C GLU A 97 13.56 -13.43 2.02
N ILE A 98 13.85 -12.23 1.50
CA ILE A 98 15.13 -11.92 0.82
C ILE A 98 16.22 -11.48 1.81
N GLY A 99 15.89 -11.27 3.08
CA GLY A 99 16.86 -10.77 4.08
C GLY A 99 17.26 -9.31 3.86
N ALA A 100 16.41 -8.53 3.19
CA ALA A 100 16.59 -7.11 2.87
C ALA A 100 16.80 -6.23 4.11
N ASN A 101 16.20 -6.63 5.24
CA ASN A 101 16.24 -5.88 6.49
C ASN A 101 17.67 -5.57 6.96
N ASN A 102 18.64 -6.45 6.66
CA ASN A 102 20.04 -6.24 7.04
C ASN A 102 20.64 -4.99 6.38
N VAL A 103 20.40 -4.79 5.08
CA VAL A 103 20.88 -3.61 4.34
C VAL A 103 20.14 -2.36 4.80
N ILE A 104 18.81 -2.45 4.96
CA ILE A 104 17.98 -1.34 5.42
C ILE A 104 18.42 -0.86 6.81
N ASP A 105 18.70 -1.79 7.72
CA ASP A 105 19.16 -1.46 9.07
C ASP A 105 20.57 -0.84 9.07
N LYS A 106 21.47 -1.28 8.18
CA LYS A 106 22.80 -0.65 8.00
C LYS A 106 22.69 0.78 7.49
N VAL A 107 21.87 1.03 6.46
CA VAL A 107 21.63 2.39 5.96
C VAL A 107 21.02 3.26 7.07
N SER A 108 20.04 2.74 7.80
CA SER A 108 19.41 3.46 8.92
C SER A 108 20.42 3.84 10.01
N LYS A 109 21.37 2.95 10.35
CA LYS A 109 22.46 3.26 11.29
C LYS A 109 23.38 4.36 10.77
N LEU A 110 23.78 4.31 9.49
CA LEU A 110 24.58 5.36 8.87
C LEU A 110 23.87 6.71 8.92
N VAL A 111 22.62 6.77 8.45
CA VAL A 111 21.83 8.00 8.47
C VAL A 111 21.71 8.56 9.90
N LYS A 112 21.51 7.68 10.89
CA LYS A 112 21.44 8.08 12.31
C LYS A 112 22.75 8.69 12.83
N ARG A 113 23.93 8.28 12.32
CA ARG A 113 25.23 8.88 12.68
C ARG A 113 25.28 10.34 12.26
N TYR A 114 24.88 10.65 11.02
CA TYR A 114 24.85 12.03 10.52
C TYR A 114 23.85 12.92 11.26
N HIS A 115 22.74 12.38 11.76
CA HIS A 115 21.81 13.15 12.59
C HIS A 115 22.32 13.41 14.02
N LYS A 116 23.28 12.62 14.50
CA LYS A 116 23.79 12.69 15.87
C LYS A 116 25.12 13.42 16.00
N SER A 117 25.93 13.42 14.96
CA SER A 117 27.27 14.00 14.95
C SER A 117 27.33 15.16 13.98
N ILE A 118 27.47 16.37 14.53
CA ILE A 118 27.63 17.60 13.73
C ILE A 118 28.87 17.49 12.84
N THR A 119 29.98 16.96 13.37
CA THR A 119 31.22 16.78 12.60
C THR A 119 31.04 15.84 11.42
N ALA A 120 30.35 14.70 11.61
CA ALA A 120 30.07 13.78 10.50
C ALA A 120 29.16 14.43 9.46
N TYR A 121 28.15 15.20 9.90
CA TYR A 121 27.25 15.93 9.02
C TYR A 121 27.97 17.02 8.20
N GLU A 122 28.83 17.81 8.84
CA GLU A 122 29.62 18.85 8.17
C GLU A 122 30.57 18.25 7.13
N ASN A 123 31.26 17.14 7.47
CA ASN A 123 32.11 16.43 6.52
C ASN A 123 31.29 15.83 5.36
N PHE A 124 30.12 15.26 5.65
CA PHE A 124 29.20 14.79 4.62
C PHE A 124 28.80 15.92 3.66
N LYS A 125 28.41 17.09 4.18
CA LYS A 125 28.07 18.28 3.37
C LYS A 125 29.25 18.77 2.54
N LYS A 126 30.47 18.69 3.08
CA LYS A 126 31.70 19.00 2.32
C LYS A 126 31.85 18.05 1.13
N PHE A 127 31.81 16.74 1.35
CA PHE A 127 31.93 15.75 0.28
C PHE A 127 30.75 15.79 -0.72
N GLN A 128 29.55 16.14 -0.26
CA GLN A 128 28.39 16.38 -1.13
C GLN A 128 28.69 17.47 -2.17
N LYS A 129 29.32 18.57 -1.75
CA LYS A 129 29.76 19.64 -2.65
C LYS A 129 30.91 19.20 -3.57
N GLU A 130 31.90 18.49 -3.04
CA GLU A 130 33.05 18.01 -3.83
C GLU A 130 32.62 17.06 -4.97
N HIS A 131 31.63 16.20 -4.71
CA HIS A 131 31.05 15.29 -5.70
C HIS A 131 29.97 15.92 -6.58
N ASN A 132 29.69 17.23 -6.42
CA ASN A 132 28.63 17.96 -7.13
C ASN A 132 27.24 17.30 -6.99
N LEU A 133 26.95 16.76 -5.81
CA LEU A 133 25.65 16.14 -5.51
C LEU A 133 24.62 17.21 -5.09
N PRO A 134 23.31 16.96 -5.28
CA PRO A 134 22.27 17.84 -4.77
C PRO A 134 22.42 18.08 -3.26
N ASP A 135 22.22 19.31 -2.81
CA ASP A 135 22.30 19.71 -1.39
C ASP A 135 21.06 19.22 -0.63
N HIS A 136 21.07 17.93 -0.32
CA HIS A 136 19.98 17.21 0.30
C HIS A 136 20.43 16.59 1.62
N ASP A 137 19.61 16.72 2.65
CA ASP A 137 19.83 15.99 3.91
C ASP A 137 19.45 14.52 3.77
N LEU A 138 20.09 13.66 4.55
CA LEU A 138 19.72 12.25 4.62
C LEU A 138 18.37 12.10 5.34
N ILE A 139 17.53 11.17 4.90
CA ILE A 139 16.19 10.96 5.46
C ILE A 139 16.23 9.87 6.52
N GLN A 140 15.87 10.19 7.76
CA GLN A 140 15.81 9.20 8.83
C GLN A 140 14.64 8.22 8.64
N ARG A 141 14.91 6.93 8.82
CA ARG A 141 13.90 5.87 8.84
C ARG A 141 12.88 6.08 9.95
N VAL A 142 11.59 5.97 9.61
CA VAL A 142 10.48 5.96 10.57
C VAL A 142 9.74 4.65 10.43
N LYS A 143 10.07 3.66 11.26
CA LYS A 143 9.57 2.28 11.12
C LYS A 143 8.04 2.15 10.98
N THR A 144 7.29 3.08 11.55
CA THR A 144 5.82 3.10 11.52
C THR A 144 5.24 3.79 10.28
N ARG A 145 6.05 4.50 9.49
CA ARG A 145 5.65 5.11 8.21
C ARG A 145 6.06 4.19 7.07
N TRP A 146 5.05 3.72 6.34
CA TRP A 146 5.14 2.71 5.30
C TRP A 146 6.22 3.03 4.24
N ASN A 147 6.30 4.28 3.80
CA ASN A 147 7.24 4.73 2.78
C ASN A 147 8.66 5.08 3.24
N SER A 148 8.92 5.05 4.56
CA SER A 148 10.18 5.61 5.08
C SER A 148 11.42 4.80 4.70
N ASP A 149 11.27 3.48 4.51
CA ASP A 149 12.37 2.62 4.05
C ASP A 149 12.79 3.05 2.63
N PHE A 150 11.83 3.22 1.72
CA PHE A 150 12.08 3.63 0.34
C PHE A 150 12.73 5.02 0.28
N LEU A 151 12.14 6.02 0.94
CA LEU A 151 12.66 7.39 0.91
C LEU A 151 14.07 7.50 1.49
N MET A 152 14.34 6.78 2.60
CA MET A 152 15.69 6.72 3.18
C MET A 152 16.67 6.10 2.19
N LEU A 153 16.35 4.94 1.61
CA LEU A 153 17.22 4.25 0.66
C LEU A 153 17.47 5.12 -0.57
N GLN A 154 16.42 5.70 -1.16
CA GLN A 154 16.51 6.56 -2.33
C GLN A 154 17.48 7.72 -2.07
N ARG A 155 17.31 8.43 -0.95
CA ARG A 155 18.20 9.53 -0.57
C ARG A 155 19.62 9.05 -0.27
N ALA A 156 19.79 7.92 0.42
CA ALA A 156 21.12 7.38 0.70
C ALA A 156 21.86 6.95 -0.57
N THR A 157 21.16 6.36 -1.54
CA THR A 157 21.74 5.96 -2.84
C THR A 157 22.09 7.17 -3.70
N GLU A 158 21.27 8.23 -3.69
CA GLU A 158 21.60 9.51 -4.34
C GLU A 158 22.89 10.11 -3.76
N GLN A 159 23.06 9.99 -2.45
CA GLN A 159 24.17 10.59 -1.70
C GLN A 159 25.36 9.64 -1.49
N LYS A 160 25.39 8.50 -2.19
CA LYS A 160 26.33 7.40 -1.97
C LYS A 160 27.80 7.84 -2.02
N LEU A 161 28.20 8.64 -3.01
CA LEU A 161 29.60 9.07 -3.16
C LEU A 161 30.07 9.90 -1.95
N ALA A 162 29.24 10.83 -1.48
CA ALA A 162 29.55 11.63 -0.29
C ALA A 162 29.61 10.78 0.98
N ILE A 163 28.66 9.84 1.15
CA ILE A 163 28.65 8.92 2.29
C ILE A 163 29.92 8.07 2.32
N VAL A 164 30.31 7.49 1.17
CA VAL A 164 31.50 6.63 1.10
C VAL A 164 32.77 7.43 1.37
N SER A 165 32.95 8.60 0.75
CA SER A 165 34.13 9.44 0.99
C SER A 165 34.24 9.89 2.45
N GLU A 166 33.11 10.28 3.06
CA GLU A 166 33.10 10.68 4.47
C GLU A 166 33.47 9.51 5.39
N CYS A 167 32.86 8.34 5.19
CA CYS A 167 33.14 7.17 6.02
C CYS A 167 34.60 6.69 5.84
N CYS A 168 35.15 6.73 4.61
CA CYS A 168 36.56 6.45 4.39
C CYS A 168 37.49 7.45 5.09
N GLN A 169 37.17 8.75 5.09
CA GLN A 169 37.96 9.77 5.80
C GLN A 169 37.88 9.59 7.33
N ALA A 170 36.71 9.17 7.83
CA ALA A 170 36.46 8.97 9.26
C ALA A 170 36.87 7.58 9.78
N GLU A 171 37.40 6.70 8.91
CA GLU A 171 37.70 5.29 9.22
C GLU A 171 36.48 4.53 9.79
N GLU A 172 35.29 4.85 9.28
CA GLU A 172 34.01 4.28 9.72
C GLU A 172 33.50 3.24 8.73
N ASP A 173 32.92 2.16 9.26
CA ASP A 173 32.31 1.12 8.45
C ASP A 173 31.09 1.68 7.67
N HIS A 174 31.00 1.30 6.40
CA HIS A 174 29.86 1.61 5.55
C HIS A 174 29.38 0.36 4.78
N LEU A 175 28.34 0.53 3.97
CA LEU A 175 27.84 -0.56 3.11
C LEU A 175 28.93 -1.03 2.15
N THR A 176 29.05 -2.34 1.97
CA THR A 176 29.90 -2.94 0.92
C THR A 176 29.34 -2.64 -0.47
N SER A 177 30.15 -2.84 -1.51
CA SER A 177 29.73 -2.64 -2.91
C SER A 177 28.49 -3.46 -3.28
N ASN A 178 28.34 -4.67 -2.74
CA ASN A 178 27.17 -5.52 -2.98
C ASN A 178 25.93 -5.03 -2.23
N GLU A 179 26.10 -4.49 -1.03
CA GLU A 179 25.00 -3.92 -0.24
C GLU A 179 24.48 -2.63 -0.87
N TRP A 180 25.37 -1.79 -1.42
CA TRP A 180 24.96 -0.62 -2.21
C TRP A 180 24.17 -1.01 -3.45
N LYS A 181 24.63 -2.01 -4.21
CA LYS A 181 23.88 -2.54 -5.37
C LYS A 181 22.50 -3.07 -4.97
N LEU A 182 22.39 -3.69 -3.80
CA LEU A 182 21.11 -4.17 -3.28
C LEU A 182 20.18 -3.01 -2.89
N ALA A 183 20.70 -1.97 -2.22
CA ALA A 183 19.94 -0.76 -1.90
C ALA A 183 19.45 -0.04 -3.17
N GLU A 184 20.29 0.11 -4.18
CA GLU A 184 19.94 0.66 -5.49
C GLU A 184 18.84 -0.17 -6.17
N GLY A 185 18.99 -1.49 -6.18
CA GLY A 185 17.97 -2.40 -6.72
C GLY A 185 16.63 -2.32 -5.98
N PHE A 186 16.63 -2.13 -4.66
CA PHE A 186 15.38 -1.90 -3.92
C PHE A 186 14.72 -0.59 -4.30
N VAL A 187 15.48 0.50 -4.45
CA VAL A 187 14.93 1.79 -4.86
C VAL A 187 14.32 1.70 -6.25
N GLU A 188 14.97 1.04 -7.20
CA GLU A 188 14.44 0.88 -8.55
C GLU A 188 13.14 0.07 -8.56
N VAL A 189 13.14 -1.09 -7.87
CA VAL A 189 11.99 -2.00 -7.84
C VAL A 189 10.79 -1.44 -7.06
N LEU A 190 11.03 -0.69 -5.98
CA LEU A 190 9.96 -0.15 -5.14
C LEU A 190 9.38 1.17 -5.65
N ARG A 191 10.07 1.85 -6.59
CA ARG A 191 9.65 3.16 -7.08
C ARG A 191 8.24 3.17 -7.70
N PRO A 192 7.87 2.25 -8.61
CA PRO A 192 6.51 2.27 -9.18
C PRO A 192 5.44 2.17 -8.10
N ILE A 193 5.66 1.28 -7.12
CA ILE A 193 4.72 1.11 -6.00
C ILE A 193 4.64 2.40 -5.18
N ALA A 194 5.78 3.01 -4.83
CA ALA A 194 5.84 4.22 -4.02
C ALA A 194 5.17 5.43 -4.71
N ASP A 195 5.31 5.55 -6.02
CA ASP A 195 4.70 6.62 -6.81
C ASP A 195 3.17 6.42 -6.87
N HIS A 196 2.69 5.21 -7.18
CA HIS A 196 1.25 4.94 -7.21
C HIS A 196 0.55 5.09 -5.86
N THR A 197 1.19 4.61 -4.80
CA THR A 197 0.63 4.73 -3.45
C THR A 197 0.61 6.19 -2.97
N ASN A 198 1.51 7.06 -3.45
CA ASN A 198 1.41 8.50 -3.25
C ASN A 198 0.18 9.09 -3.97
N ASP A 199 -0.09 8.65 -5.20
CA ASP A 199 -1.28 9.09 -5.96
C ASP A 199 -2.60 8.61 -5.31
N MET A 200 -2.60 7.39 -4.77
CA MET A 200 -3.74 6.79 -4.06
C MET A 200 -4.07 7.50 -2.74
N GLY A 201 -3.12 8.23 -2.17
CA GLY A 201 -3.33 9.03 -0.97
C GLY A 201 -4.17 10.30 -1.18
N SER A 202 -4.60 10.59 -2.42
CA SER A 202 -5.42 11.76 -2.72
C SER A 202 -6.82 11.65 -2.11
N GLU A 203 -7.20 12.65 -1.30
CA GLU A 203 -8.56 12.82 -0.77
C GLU A 203 -9.43 13.73 -1.65
N ASN A 204 -8.89 14.26 -2.75
CA ASN A 204 -9.57 15.24 -3.61
C ASN A 204 -10.00 14.69 -4.97
N SER A 205 -9.62 13.45 -5.30
CA SER A 205 -9.95 12.77 -6.56
C SER A 205 -10.35 11.31 -6.32
N PRO A 206 -11.21 10.71 -7.17
CA PRO A 206 -11.53 9.29 -7.05
C PRO A 206 -10.28 8.41 -7.25
N THR A 207 -9.97 7.57 -6.26
CA THR A 207 -8.81 6.65 -6.27
C THR A 207 -9.21 5.18 -6.44
N SER A 208 -10.44 4.79 -6.05
CA SER A 208 -10.89 3.40 -6.18
C SER A 208 -10.85 2.86 -7.61
N SER A 209 -11.11 3.71 -8.61
CA SER A 209 -11.04 3.35 -10.03
C SER A 209 -9.61 3.15 -10.53
N MET A 210 -8.61 3.69 -9.83
CA MET A 210 -7.20 3.61 -10.17
C MET A 210 -6.55 2.30 -9.70
N ILE A 211 -7.16 1.59 -8.75
CA ILE A 211 -6.52 0.45 -8.06
C ILE A 211 -6.15 -0.67 -9.02
N LEU A 212 -7.07 -1.10 -9.88
CA LEU A 212 -6.80 -2.18 -10.84
C LEU A 212 -5.79 -1.77 -11.92
N PRO A 213 -5.90 -0.58 -12.56
CA PRO A 213 -4.86 -0.07 -13.45
C PRO A 213 -3.48 -0.03 -12.80
N THR A 214 -3.40 0.49 -11.58
CA THR A 214 -2.15 0.53 -10.81
C THR A 214 -1.58 -0.86 -10.55
N ILE A 215 -2.42 -1.85 -10.23
CA ILE A 215 -1.95 -3.23 -10.07
C ILE A 215 -1.37 -3.76 -11.39
N PHE A 216 -2.04 -3.53 -12.52
CA PHE A 216 -1.53 -3.93 -13.83
C PHE A 216 -0.19 -3.27 -14.17
N GLU A 217 -0.05 -1.98 -13.88
CA GLU A 217 1.19 -1.21 -14.08
C GLU A 217 2.32 -1.74 -13.19
N ILE A 218 2.06 -1.98 -11.90
CA ILE A 218 3.05 -2.57 -10.98
C ILE A 218 3.49 -3.95 -11.46
N GLU A 219 2.55 -4.83 -11.83
CA GLU A 219 2.90 -6.17 -12.32
C GLU A 219 3.68 -6.11 -13.64
N HIS A 220 3.33 -5.19 -14.53
CA HIS A 220 4.04 -4.95 -15.79
C HIS A 220 5.46 -4.45 -15.54
N ASP A 221 5.63 -3.42 -14.71
CA ASP A 221 6.93 -2.80 -14.41
C ASP A 221 7.87 -3.79 -13.73
N LEU A 222 7.37 -4.57 -12.77
CA LEU A 222 8.14 -5.63 -12.14
C LEU A 222 8.55 -6.71 -13.16
N THR A 223 7.65 -7.10 -14.05
CA THR A 223 7.93 -8.10 -15.09
C THR A 223 8.99 -7.59 -16.07
N GLU A 224 8.87 -6.34 -16.54
CA GLU A 224 9.83 -5.72 -17.46
C GLU A 224 11.19 -5.52 -16.79
N PHE A 225 11.22 -5.12 -15.52
CA PHE A 225 12.44 -5.06 -14.73
C PHE A 225 13.11 -6.45 -14.68
N ILE A 226 12.36 -7.51 -14.37
CA ILE A 226 12.88 -8.89 -14.32
C ILE A 226 13.41 -9.33 -15.69
N ARG A 227 12.79 -8.90 -16.79
CA ARG A 227 13.21 -9.25 -18.15
C ARG A 227 14.49 -8.54 -18.56
N ARG A 228 14.65 -7.27 -18.19
CA ARG A 228 15.78 -6.41 -18.61
C ARG A 228 16.98 -6.50 -17.67
N ALA A 229 16.77 -6.74 -16.38
CA ALA A 229 17.81 -6.64 -15.38
C ALA A 229 18.91 -7.71 -15.58
N PRO A 230 20.20 -7.35 -15.47
CA PRO A 230 21.27 -8.32 -15.42
C PRO A 230 21.12 -9.21 -14.16
N LYS A 231 21.68 -10.43 -14.20
CA LYS A 231 21.70 -11.31 -13.03
C LYS A 231 22.32 -10.56 -11.84
N GLY A 232 21.58 -10.43 -10.74
CA GLY A 232 21.98 -9.62 -9.59
C GLY A 232 21.01 -9.75 -8.42
N THR A 233 21.24 -8.99 -7.34
CA THR A 233 20.43 -9.09 -6.13
C THR A 233 19.06 -8.39 -6.27
N GLY A 234 18.98 -7.31 -7.05
CA GLY A 234 17.71 -6.63 -7.37
C GLY A 234 16.70 -7.53 -8.09
N ILE A 235 17.15 -8.43 -8.97
CA ILE A 235 16.25 -9.33 -9.72
C ILE A 235 15.55 -10.35 -8.81
N GLN A 236 16.21 -10.81 -7.75
CA GLN A 236 15.63 -11.77 -6.80
C GLN A 236 14.55 -11.09 -5.97
N PHE A 237 14.83 -9.85 -5.54
CA PHE A 237 13.85 -9.02 -4.85
C PHE A 237 12.63 -8.74 -5.73
N ALA A 238 12.82 -8.33 -7.00
CA ALA A 238 11.73 -8.07 -7.93
C ALA A 238 10.85 -9.31 -8.19
N ARG A 239 11.45 -10.48 -8.43
CA ARG A 239 10.70 -11.74 -8.62
C ARG A 239 9.85 -12.09 -7.42
N LYS A 240 10.44 -11.94 -6.23
CA LYS A 240 9.74 -12.29 -5.01
C LYS A 240 8.67 -11.26 -4.63
N LEU A 241 8.92 -9.98 -4.91
CA LEU A 241 7.93 -8.93 -4.78
C LEU A 241 6.76 -9.14 -5.73
N LEU A 242 7.01 -9.46 -7.01
CA LEU A 242 5.97 -9.77 -7.98
C LEU A 242 5.09 -10.93 -7.50
N SER A 243 5.71 -12.03 -7.05
CA SER A 243 4.97 -13.19 -6.53
C SER A 243 4.10 -12.82 -5.32
N ASN A 244 4.65 -12.09 -4.34
CA ASN A 244 3.91 -11.71 -3.13
C ASN A 244 2.83 -10.66 -3.44
N ALA A 245 3.09 -9.77 -4.40
CA ALA A 245 2.13 -8.77 -4.87
C ALA A 245 0.95 -9.46 -5.56
N GLN A 246 1.19 -10.39 -6.49
CA GLN A 246 0.14 -11.14 -7.18
C GLN A 246 -0.75 -11.93 -6.21
N GLU A 247 -0.15 -12.62 -5.24
CA GLU A 247 -0.90 -13.34 -4.21
C GLU A 247 -1.81 -12.40 -3.40
N ARG A 248 -1.28 -11.25 -2.98
CA ARG A 248 -2.00 -10.30 -2.14
C ARG A 248 -3.02 -9.47 -2.92
N PHE A 249 -2.74 -9.17 -4.19
CA PHE A 249 -3.62 -8.38 -5.06
C PHE A 249 -4.79 -9.18 -5.63
N HIS A 250 -4.78 -10.52 -5.50
CA HIS A 250 -5.87 -11.39 -5.91
C HIS A 250 -7.26 -10.91 -5.43
N TYR A 251 -7.33 -10.36 -4.21
CA TYR A 251 -8.56 -9.79 -3.65
C TYR A 251 -9.19 -8.69 -4.54
N TYR A 252 -8.38 -7.81 -5.13
CA TYR A 252 -8.89 -6.69 -5.93
C TYR A 252 -9.47 -7.17 -7.25
N TYR A 253 -8.84 -8.18 -7.88
CA TYR A 253 -9.37 -8.80 -9.10
C TYR A 253 -10.70 -9.51 -8.87
N GLY A 254 -10.97 -10.01 -7.66
CA GLY A 254 -12.23 -10.66 -7.32
C GLY A 254 -13.35 -9.70 -6.92
N ASN A 255 -13.04 -8.45 -6.52
CA ASN A 255 -14.00 -7.54 -5.93
C ASN A 255 -14.69 -6.64 -6.98
N ASP A 256 -16.00 -6.84 -7.16
CA ASP A 256 -16.79 -6.16 -8.18
C ASP A 256 -16.90 -4.65 -8.00
N THR A 257 -16.73 -4.13 -6.79
CA THR A 257 -16.72 -2.68 -6.55
C THR A 257 -15.52 -2.02 -7.20
N TYR A 258 -14.32 -2.59 -7.09
CA TYR A 258 -13.14 -2.08 -7.80
C TYR A 258 -13.26 -2.27 -9.31
N LYS A 259 -13.80 -3.41 -9.78
CA LYS A 259 -14.06 -3.61 -11.21
C LYS A 259 -14.99 -2.53 -11.75
N THR A 260 -16.11 -2.30 -11.08
CA THR A 260 -17.12 -1.31 -11.46
C THR A 260 -16.53 0.10 -11.43
N ALA A 261 -15.75 0.43 -10.40
CA ALA A 261 -15.10 1.74 -10.30
C ALA A 261 -14.17 1.99 -11.49
N MET A 262 -13.33 1.02 -11.87
CA MET A 262 -12.47 1.14 -13.05
C MET A 262 -13.29 1.27 -14.35
N LEU A 263 -14.34 0.46 -14.51
CA LEU A 263 -15.20 0.47 -15.71
C LEU A 263 -15.93 1.80 -15.92
N LEU A 264 -16.34 2.46 -14.83
CA LEU A 264 -17.02 3.75 -14.87
C LEU A 264 -16.08 4.94 -15.08
N ASP A 265 -14.77 4.73 -15.00
CA ASP A 265 -13.79 5.80 -15.14
C ASP A 265 -13.36 5.97 -16.61
N PRO A 266 -13.68 7.11 -17.23
CA PRO A 266 -13.38 7.33 -18.64
C PRO A 266 -11.87 7.34 -18.95
N ARG A 267 -11.01 7.55 -17.94
CA ARG A 267 -9.53 7.48 -18.11
C ARG A 267 -9.07 6.09 -18.53
N TYR A 268 -9.79 5.04 -18.15
CA TYR A 268 -9.37 3.66 -18.35
C TYR A 268 -10.12 2.94 -19.47
N ARG A 269 -10.97 3.65 -20.23
CA ARG A 269 -11.75 3.07 -21.34
C ARG A 269 -10.90 2.23 -22.30
N ASN A 270 -9.74 2.75 -22.72
CA ASN A 270 -8.88 2.07 -23.70
C ASN A 270 -8.18 0.83 -23.10
N VAL A 271 -7.87 0.85 -21.81
CA VAL A 271 -7.23 -0.28 -21.10
C VAL A 271 -8.17 -1.49 -21.07
N LEU A 272 -9.47 -1.25 -20.96
CA LEU A 272 -10.51 -2.29 -20.94
C LEU A 272 -10.69 -2.97 -22.30
N GLU A 273 -10.44 -2.24 -23.39
CA GLU A 273 -10.51 -2.74 -24.76
C GLU A 273 -9.37 -3.74 -25.04
N ASP A 274 -8.15 -3.43 -24.59
CA ASP A 274 -6.96 -4.26 -24.81
C ASP A 274 -6.98 -5.57 -24.00
N GLN A 275 -7.56 -5.56 -22.80
CA GLN A 275 -7.59 -6.72 -21.88
C GLN A 275 -8.85 -7.61 -22.03
N ASN A 276 -9.70 -7.35 -23.04
CA ASN A 276 -11.00 -8.01 -23.23
C ASN A 276 -11.93 -7.94 -21.99
N TRP A 277 -11.73 -6.91 -21.16
CA TRP A 277 -12.52 -6.67 -19.95
C TRP A 277 -13.90 -6.12 -20.27
N MET A 278 -14.11 -5.57 -21.47
CA MET A 278 -15.38 -4.95 -21.85
C MET A 278 -16.58 -5.91 -21.82
N VAL A 279 -16.43 -7.16 -22.28
CA VAL A 279 -17.55 -8.12 -22.28
C VAL A 279 -17.93 -8.53 -20.86
N SER A 280 -16.94 -8.80 -20.01
CA SER A 280 -17.16 -9.07 -18.59
C SER A 280 -17.69 -7.83 -17.84
N GLY A 281 -17.25 -6.64 -18.23
CA GLY A 281 -17.60 -5.39 -17.61
C GLY A 281 -19.01 -4.92 -17.95
N GLU A 282 -19.43 -5.05 -19.22
CA GLU A 282 -20.80 -4.76 -19.65
C GLU A 282 -21.81 -5.65 -18.92
N SER A 283 -21.52 -6.94 -18.83
CA SER A 283 -22.37 -7.90 -18.08
C SER A 283 -22.49 -7.51 -16.60
N LEU A 284 -21.37 -7.15 -15.96
CA LEU A 284 -21.35 -6.71 -14.55
C LEU A 284 -22.11 -5.39 -14.34
N LEU A 285 -21.99 -4.44 -15.28
CA LEU A 285 -22.69 -3.16 -15.21
C LEU A 285 -24.20 -3.33 -15.38
N ILE A 286 -24.63 -4.21 -16.30
CA ILE A 286 -26.05 -4.56 -16.48
C ILE A 286 -26.58 -5.22 -15.21
N GLU A 287 -25.89 -6.21 -14.66
CA GLU A 287 -26.29 -6.89 -13.42
C GLU A 287 -26.47 -5.89 -12.27
N LYS A 288 -25.50 -4.98 -12.06
CA LYS A 288 -25.62 -3.94 -11.02
C LYS A 288 -26.75 -2.94 -11.28
N ALA A 289 -27.03 -2.62 -12.54
CA ALA A 289 -28.16 -1.75 -12.91
C ALA A 289 -29.50 -2.43 -12.62
N GLU A 290 -29.62 -3.72 -12.93
CA GLU A 290 -30.79 -4.55 -12.61
C GLU A 290 -30.99 -4.68 -11.10
N GLU A 291 -29.95 -4.98 -10.32
CA GLU A 291 -30.00 -4.99 -8.85
C GLU A 291 -30.55 -3.67 -8.29
N SER A 292 -30.00 -2.55 -8.76
CA SER A 292 -30.39 -1.21 -8.32
C SER A 292 -31.86 -0.91 -8.67
N TYR A 293 -32.30 -1.31 -9.86
CA TYR A 293 -33.70 -1.18 -10.28
C TYR A 293 -34.64 -2.01 -9.40
N MET A 294 -34.29 -3.28 -9.14
CA MET A 294 -35.09 -4.18 -8.31
C MET A 294 -35.16 -3.70 -6.85
N GLN A 295 -34.07 -3.16 -6.30
CA GLN A 295 -34.06 -2.57 -4.96
C GLN A 295 -35.01 -1.38 -4.85
N LYS A 296 -35.02 -0.50 -5.86
CA LYS A 296 -35.93 0.66 -5.91
C LYS A 296 -37.39 0.23 -5.98
N GLN A 297 -37.71 -0.80 -6.77
CA GLN A 297 -39.08 -1.32 -6.84
C GLN A 297 -39.57 -1.88 -5.51
N LYS A 298 -38.72 -2.61 -4.77
CA LYS A 298 -39.06 -3.14 -3.44
C LYS A 298 -39.34 -2.06 -2.39
N ASN A 299 -38.71 -0.89 -2.51
CA ASN A 299 -38.90 0.23 -1.58
C ASN A 299 -40.11 1.12 -1.92
N THR A 300 -40.83 0.84 -3.02
CA THR A 300 -41.98 1.63 -3.49
C THR A 300 -43.33 0.96 -3.17
N ILE A 301 -43.32 -0.24 -2.58
CA ILE A 301 -44.49 -1.03 -2.15
C ILE A 301 -44.54 -1.04 -0.62
#